data_AF-A0A1F2W6A4-F1
#
_entry.id   AF-A0A1F2W6A4-F1
#
_cell.length_a   1.000
_cell.length_b   1.000
_cell.length_c   1.000
_cell.angle_alpha   90.00
_cell.angle_beta   90.00
_cell.angle_gamma   90.00
#
_symmetry.space_group_name_H-M   'P 1'
#
loop_
_entity.id
_entity.type
_entity.pdbx_description
1 polymer ?
#
loop_
_entity_poly.entity_id
_entity_poly.type
_entity_poly.pdbx_seq_one_letter_code
_entity_poly.pdbx_strand_id
1 'polypeptide(L)'
;MITSVLVTHAAAAAMQDTPFTAPRNVTLERKAETLDERLDQKLAAVRKCRATIAFFRSHRWLLSSDEHRQNANAALLRAERRLVELSKEIAALQSAVQQREARRQAAESPKAAICGVFRRYCRQAIAVAWCESRLTTTAQNGEYLGLFQMGSYERKLFGHGPTAHAQAAAAHAYFVHSGRDWSPWSCKPGYAM
;
A
#
# COMPACT_ATOMS: atom_id res chain seq x y z
N MET A 1 -49.16 38.66 51.36
CA MET A 1 -48.86 39.69 50.34
C MET A 1 -49.42 39.22 49.01
N ILE A 2 -50.24 40.07 48.40
CA ILE A 2 -50.97 39.89 47.14
C ILE A 2 -50.01 40.19 45.99
N THR A 3 -50.05 39.40 44.92
CA THR A 3 -50.03 39.92 43.53
C THR A 3 -50.42 38.81 42.56
N SER A 4 -51.69 38.85 42.14
CA SER A 4 -52.14 38.34 40.84
C SER A 4 -51.49 39.15 39.72
N VAL A 5 -51.27 38.55 38.54
CA VAL A 5 -51.72 39.08 37.24
C VAL A 5 -51.80 37.93 36.24
N LEU A 6 -53.02 37.71 35.75
CA LEU A 6 -53.34 37.00 34.51
C LEU A 6 -53.22 38.01 33.37
N VAL A 7 -52.51 37.68 32.28
CA VAL A 7 -52.79 38.27 30.96
C VAL A 7 -52.70 37.16 29.91
N THR A 8 -53.88 36.78 29.44
CA THR A 8 -54.16 36.11 28.18
C THR A 8 -53.75 37.02 27.01
N HIS A 9 -53.04 36.49 26.01
CA HIS A 9 -53.23 36.91 24.62
C HIS A 9 -53.05 35.69 23.70
N ALA A 10 -54.15 35.33 23.05
CA ALA A 10 -54.16 34.54 21.84
C ALA A 10 -53.70 35.42 20.68
N ALA A 11 -52.81 34.90 19.83
CA ALA A 11 -52.57 35.42 18.50
C ALA A 11 -52.37 34.23 17.56
N ALA A 12 -53.45 33.88 16.87
CA ALA A 12 -53.39 33.15 15.62
C ALA A 12 -53.01 34.14 14.52
N ALA A 13 -52.06 33.79 13.65
CA ALA A 13 -52.11 34.05 12.20
C ALA A 13 -50.76 33.74 11.52
N ALA A 14 -50.90 33.30 10.27
CA ALA A 14 -49.92 33.29 9.19
C ALA A 14 -48.86 32.17 9.21
N MET A 15 -49.29 31.03 8.66
CA MET A 15 -48.44 30.11 7.89
C MET A 15 -47.65 30.92 6.85
N GLN A 16 -46.32 30.86 6.93
CA GLN A 16 -45.44 31.14 5.81
C GLN A 16 -44.76 29.83 5.44
N ASP A 17 -45.06 29.33 4.23
CA ASP A 17 -44.40 28.21 3.59
C ASP A 17 -42.90 28.53 3.44
N THR A 18 -42.10 28.18 4.45
CA THR A 18 -40.67 27.98 4.26
C THR A 18 -40.48 26.66 3.54
N PRO A 19 -39.88 26.63 2.33
CA PRO A 19 -39.58 25.38 1.67
C PRO A 19 -38.63 24.60 2.58
N PHE A 20 -39.05 23.37 2.94
CA PHE A 20 -38.21 22.37 3.58
C PHE A 20 -36.98 22.17 2.69
N THR A 21 -35.90 22.88 3.00
CA THR A 21 -34.61 22.61 2.41
C THR A 21 -34.17 21.31 3.06
N ALA A 22 -34.34 20.21 2.33
CA ALA A 22 -33.87 18.90 2.74
C ALA A 22 -32.46 19.04 3.32
N PRO A 23 -32.14 18.41 4.46
CA PRO A 23 -30.79 18.44 4.99
C PRO A 23 -29.87 17.97 3.87
N ARG A 24 -29.13 18.92 3.31
CA ARG A 24 -28.06 18.72 2.34
C ARG A 24 -27.26 17.56 2.90
N ASN A 25 -27.21 16.44 2.19
CA ASN A 25 -26.52 15.22 2.62
C ASN A 25 -25.11 15.59 3.13
N VAL A 26 -24.97 15.80 4.44
CA VAL A 26 -23.70 15.84 5.17
C VAL A 26 -23.28 14.38 5.41
N THR A 27 -23.58 13.50 4.46
CA THR A 27 -22.77 12.31 4.27
C THR A 27 -21.54 12.82 3.55
N LEU A 28 -20.65 13.39 4.36
CA LEU A 28 -19.24 13.59 4.08
C LEU A 28 -18.83 12.57 3.02
N GLU A 29 -18.35 13.05 1.88
CA GLU A 29 -17.40 12.32 1.05
C GLU A 29 -16.21 11.97 1.93
N ARG A 30 -16.38 10.96 2.79
CA ARG A 30 -15.30 10.36 3.54
C ARG A 30 -14.51 9.64 2.46
N LYS A 31 -13.47 10.30 1.95
CA LYS A 31 -12.51 9.72 1.02
C LYS A 31 -12.32 8.27 1.41
N ALA A 32 -12.64 7.35 0.50
CA ALA A 32 -12.49 5.93 0.75
C ALA A 32 -11.04 5.71 1.18
N GLU A 33 -10.86 5.23 2.40
CA GLU A 33 -9.55 5.03 3.00
C GLU A 33 -8.73 4.08 2.12
N THR A 34 -7.51 4.47 1.79
CA THR A 34 -6.62 3.68 0.93
C THR A 34 -6.23 2.37 1.62
N LEU A 35 -5.80 1.38 0.85
CA LEU A 35 -5.33 0.10 1.41
C LEU A 35 -4.16 0.30 2.40
N ASP A 36 -3.28 1.25 2.10
CA ASP A 36 -2.09 1.55 2.88
C ASP A 36 -2.46 2.20 4.23
N GLU A 37 -3.35 3.20 4.20
CA GLU A 37 -3.89 3.81 5.44
C GLU A 37 -4.59 2.77 6.32
N ARG A 38 -5.41 1.90 5.72
CA ARG A 38 -6.08 0.81 6.45
C ARG A 38 -5.07 -0.11 7.10
N LEU A 39 -4.01 -0.49 6.40
CA LEU A 39 -2.93 -1.34 6.93
C LEU A 39 -2.25 -0.66 8.14
N ASP A 40 -1.93 0.62 8.03
CA ASP A 40 -1.30 1.39 9.11
C ASP A 40 -2.20 1.48 10.34
N GLN A 41 -3.51 1.68 10.15
CA GLN A 41 -4.47 1.66 11.25
C GLN A 41 -4.50 0.30 11.97
N LYS A 42 -4.51 -0.81 11.21
CA LYS A 42 -4.50 -2.16 11.82
C LYS A 42 -3.20 -2.42 12.56
N LEU A 43 -2.06 -2.01 12.02
CA LEU A 43 -0.76 -2.12 12.69
C LEU A 43 -0.72 -1.30 13.98
N ALA A 44 -1.31 -0.10 14.00
CA ALA A 44 -1.46 0.70 15.21
C ALA A 44 -2.34 0.01 16.26
N ALA A 45 -3.44 -0.62 15.85
CA ALA A 45 -4.30 -1.38 16.75
C ALA A 45 -3.59 -2.61 17.34
N VAL A 46 -2.77 -3.32 16.54
CA VAL A 46 -1.92 -4.43 17.02
C VAL A 46 -0.96 -3.96 18.10
N ARG A 47 -0.30 -2.80 17.91
CA ARG A 47 0.60 -2.22 18.92
C ARG A 47 -0.14 -1.98 20.25
N LYS A 48 -1.37 -1.46 20.21
CA LYS A 48 -2.20 -1.27 21.41
C LYS A 48 -2.54 -2.59 22.09
N CYS A 49 -3.01 -3.60 21.35
CA CYS A 49 -3.30 -4.93 21.92
C CYS A 49 -2.07 -5.57 22.57
N ARG A 50 -0.90 -5.51 21.92
CA ARG A 50 0.36 -6.02 22.47
C ARG A 50 0.76 -5.29 23.76
N ALA A 51 0.60 -3.96 23.82
CA ALA A 51 0.87 -3.19 25.03
C ALA A 51 -0.06 -3.60 26.18
N THR A 52 -1.36 -3.83 25.92
CA THR A 52 -2.31 -4.32 26.92
C THR A 52 -1.94 -5.71 27.43
N ILE A 53 -1.57 -6.64 26.54
CA ILE A 53 -1.14 -7.99 26.93
C ILE A 53 0.14 -7.90 27.79
N ALA A 54 1.11 -7.08 27.37
CA ALA A 54 2.35 -6.87 28.12
C ALA A 54 2.07 -6.27 29.52
N PHE A 55 1.16 -5.31 29.62
CA PHE A 55 0.75 -4.72 30.88
C PHE A 55 0.26 -5.78 31.88
N PHE A 56 -0.67 -6.64 31.47
CA PHE A 56 -1.18 -7.71 32.35
C PHE A 56 -0.17 -8.81 32.63
N ARG A 57 0.78 -9.06 31.72
CA ARG A 57 1.92 -9.95 31.99
C ARG A 57 2.85 -9.39 33.07
N SER A 58 3.05 -8.08 33.11
CA SER A 58 3.85 -7.41 34.16
C SER A 58 3.06 -7.24 35.47
N HIS A 59 1.74 -7.10 35.40
CA HIS A 59 0.85 -6.87 36.55
C HIS A 59 -0.04 -8.08 36.83
N ARG A 60 0.55 -9.28 36.92
CA ARG A 60 -0.20 -10.52 37.12
C ARG A 60 -1.07 -10.53 38.37
N TRP A 61 -0.72 -9.76 39.39
CA TRP A 61 -1.51 -9.65 40.62
C TRP A 61 -2.94 -9.14 40.36
N LEU A 62 -3.14 -8.30 39.35
CA LEU A 62 -4.48 -7.83 38.92
C LEU A 62 -5.36 -8.97 38.39
N LEU A 63 -4.75 -10.04 37.88
CA LEU A 63 -5.46 -11.22 37.38
C LEU A 63 -5.90 -12.16 38.51
N SER A 64 -5.32 -12.02 39.70
CA SER A 64 -5.65 -12.84 40.88
C SER A 64 -6.39 -12.08 41.97
N SER A 65 -6.38 -10.74 41.97
CA SER A 65 -7.05 -9.91 43.00
C SER A 65 -8.57 -10.00 42.89
N ASP A 66 -9.30 -10.18 44.00
CA ASP A 66 -10.76 -10.28 43.96
C ASP A 66 -11.44 -9.04 43.38
N GLU A 67 -10.91 -7.85 43.67
CA GLU A 67 -11.48 -6.58 43.21
C GLU A 67 -11.38 -6.40 41.68
N HIS A 68 -10.26 -6.78 41.06
CA HIS A 68 -9.99 -6.48 39.65
C HIS A 68 -10.04 -7.68 38.71
N ARG A 69 -10.04 -8.91 39.24
CA ARG A 69 -9.85 -10.16 38.46
C ARG A 69 -10.80 -10.28 37.27
N GLN A 70 -12.09 -10.00 37.46
CA GLN A 70 -13.07 -10.15 36.38
C GLN A 70 -12.79 -9.19 35.22
N ASN A 71 -12.58 -7.91 35.53
CA ASN A 71 -12.31 -6.87 34.53
C ASN A 71 -10.94 -7.08 33.85
N ALA A 72 -9.91 -7.43 34.62
CA ALA A 72 -8.56 -7.67 34.11
C ALA A 72 -8.52 -8.88 33.15
N ASN A 73 -9.15 -10.01 33.51
CA ASN A 73 -9.24 -11.17 32.64
C ASN A 73 -10.06 -10.88 31.38
N ALA A 74 -11.18 -10.16 31.51
CA ALA A 74 -11.99 -9.78 30.35
C ALA A 74 -11.22 -8.86 29.39
N ALA A 75 -10.46 -7.89 29.91
CA ALA A 75 -9.62 -7.01 29.10
C ALA A 75 -8.48 -7.75 28.41
N LEU A 76 -7.78 -8.65 29.11
CA LEU A 76 -6.73 -9.48 28.54
C LEU A 76 -7.28 -10.38 27.41
N LEU A 77 -8.37 -11.10 27.67
CA LEU A 77 -8.99 -11.98 26.68
C LEU A 77 -9.48 -11.21 25.45
N ARG A 78 -10.05 -10.01 25.64
CA ARG A 78 -10.42 -9.13 24.51
C ARG A 78 -9.20 -8.72 23.69
N ALA A 79 -8.10 -8.35 24.34
CA ALA A 79 -6.87 -7.95 23.66
C ALA A 79 -6.26 -9.11 22.86
N GLU A 80 -6.24 -10.32 23.42
CA GLU A 80 -5.73 -11.52 22.75
C GLU A 80 -6.57 -11.90 21.53
N ARG A 81 -7.90 -11.99 21.68
CA ARG A 81 -8.80 -12.27 20.55
C ARG A 81 -8.68 -11.21 19.46
N ARG A 82 -8.63 -9.93 19.85
CA ARG A 82 -8.49 -8.84 18.88
C ARG A 82 -7.15 -8.91 18.14
N LEU A 83 -6.07 -9.32 18.82
CA LEU A 83 -4.77 -9.50 18.19
C LEU A 83 -4.79 -10.58 17.11
N VAL A 84 -5.46 -11.70 17.36
CA VAL A 84 -5.62 -12.79 16.36
C VAL A 84 -6.38 -12.30 15.13
N GLU A 85 -7.51 -11.62 15.33
CA GLU A 85 -8.31 -11.09 14.23
C GLU A 85 -7.56 -10.02 13.42
N LEU A 86 -6.90 -9.08 14.09
CA LEU A 86 -6.08 -8.07 13.42
C LEU A 86 -4.94 -8.69 12.61
N SER A 87 -4.35 -9.78 13.07
CA SER A 87 -3.28 -10.47 12.33
C SER A 87 -3.78 -11.04 11.01
N LYS A 88 -4.99 -11.63 10.99
CA LYS A 88 -5.63 -12.10 9.75
C LYS A 88 -5.96 -10.94 8.81
N GLU A 89 -6.54 -9.86 9.35
CA GLU A 89 -6.86 -8.65 8.58
C GLU A 89 -5.61 -8.02 7.95
N ILE A 90 -4.51 -7.93 8.70
CA ILE A 90 -3.22 -7.41 8.20
C ILE A 90 -2.68 -8.27 7.07
N ALA A 91 -2.68 -9.60 7.23
CA ALA A 91 -2.19 -10.50 6.18
C ALA A 91 -2.99 -10.34 4.87
N ALA A 92 -4.32 -10.20 4.97
CA ALA A 92 -5.17 -9.93 3.81
C ALA A 92 -4.86 -8.57 3.16
N LEU A 93 -4.67 -7.52 3.95
CA LEU A 93 -4.32 -6.19 3.45
C LEU A 93 -2.95 -6.19 2.76
N GLN A 94 -1.95 -6.84 3.36
CA GLN A 94 -0.63 -6.98 2.75
C GLN A 94 -0.69 -7.73 1.41
N SER A 95 -1.46 -8.82 1.33
CA SER A 95 -1.67 -9.53 0.06
C SER A 95 -2.34 -8.63 -0.98
N ALA A 96 -3.34 -7.84 -0.59
CA ALA A 96 -4.01 -6.91 -1.49
C ALA A 96 -3.07 -5.81 -2.02
N VAL A 97 -2.21 -5.25 -1.17
CA VAL A 97 -1.18 -4.27 -1.57
C VAL A 97 -0.20 -4.90 -2.56
N GLN A 98 0.32 -6.09 -2.25
CA GLN A 98 1.23 -6.82 -3.14
C GLN A 98 0.58 -7.13 -4.50
N GLN A 99 -0.67 -7.58 -4.52
CA GLN A 99 -1.40 -7.83 -5.76
C GLN A 99 -1.60 -6.55 -6.58
N ARG A 100 -1.92 -5.42 -5.92
CA ARG A 100 -2.04 -4.11 -6.59
C ARG A 100 -0.72 -3.71 -7.25
N GLU A 101 0.39 -3.87 -6.54
CA GLU A 101 1.73 -3.58 -7.07
C GLU A 101 2.11 -4.50 -8.23
N ALA A 102 1.86 -5.80 -8.11
CA ALA A 102 2.11 -6.77 -9.17
C ALA A 102 1.29 -6.44 -10.43
N ARG A 103 0.01 -6.07 -10.27
CA ARG A 103 -0.84 -5.61 -11.39
C ARG A 103 -0.30 -4.33 -12.02
N ARG A 104 0.14 -3.36 -11.22
CA ARG A 104 0.77 -2.12 -11.71
C ARG A 104 2.00 -2.44 -12.55
N GLN A 105 2.89 -3.29 -12.05
CA GLN A 105 4.12 -3.70 -12.74
C GLN A 105 3.84 -4.52 -14.00
N ALA A 106 2.81 -5.37 -13.99
CA ALA A 106 2.40 -6.15 -15.15
C ALA A 106 1.81 -5.29 -16.28
N ALA A 107 1.12 -4.20 -15.91
CA ALA A 107 0.57 -3.23 -16.85
C ALA A 107 1.56 -2.11 -17.25
N GLU A 108 2.76 -2.10 -16.65
CA GLU A 108 3.74 -1.04 -16.87
C GLU A 108 4.36 -1.13 -18.27
N SER A 109 4.39 -0.01 -19.00
CA SER A 109 5.06 0.02 -20.30
C SER A 109 6.57 -0.21 -20.15
N PRO A 110 7.25 -0.77 -21.17
CA PRO A 110 8.70 -0.98 -21.14
C PRO A 110 9.51 0.27 -20.74
N LYS A 111 9.18 1.44 -21.30
CA LYS A 111 9.89 2.69 -20.99
C LYS A 111 9.69 3.11 -19.53
N ALA A 112 8.47 3.00 -19.00
CA ALA A 112 8.18 3.34 -17.62
C ALA A 112 8.92 2.41 -16.64
N ALA A 113 8.86 1.10 -16.89
CA ALA A 113 9.56 0.09 -16.11
C ALA A 113 11.09 0.33 -16.10
N ILE A 114 11.68 0.55 -17.28
CA ILE A 114 13.11 0.86 -17.41
C ILE A 114 13.47 2.12 -16.63
N CYS A 115 12.70 3.19 -16.76
CA CYS A 115 12.96 4.44 -16.03
C CYS A 115 12.83 4.30 -14.51
N GLY A 116 11.82 3.57 -14.04
CA GLY A 116 11.61 3.31 -12.62
C GLY A 116 12.78 2.55 -11.98
N VAL A 117 13.35 1.60 -12.72
CA VAL A 117 14.48 0.77 -12.25
C VAL A 117 15.82 1.48 -12.41
N PHE A 118 16.17 1.94 -13.62
CA PHE A 118 17.50 2.49 -13.93
C PHE A 118 17.70 3.94 -13.48
N ARG A 119 16.62 4.64 -13.11
CA ARG A 119 16.65 6.02 -12.58
C ARG A 119 17.51 6.95 -13.45
N ARG A 120 18.66 7.42 -12.92
CA ARG A 120 19.58 8.33 -13.63
C ARG A 120 20.12 7.77 -14.95
N TYR A 121 20.16 6.44 -15.10
CA TYR A 121 20.59 5.76 -16.32
C TYR A 121 19.43 5.46 -17.29
N CYS A 122 18.21 5.95 -17.02
CA CYS A 122 17.03 5.60 -17.81
C CYS A 122 17.23 5.81 -19.32
N ARG A 123 17.77 6.97 -19.73
CA ARG A 123 17.94 7.28 -21.17
C ARG A 123 18.86 6.26 -21.87
N GLN A 124 19.96 5.91 -21.24
CA GLN A 124 20.90 4.91 -21.74
C GLN A 124 20.24 3.54 -21.79
N ALA A 125 19.56 3.12 -20.72
CA ALA A 125 18.88 1.84 -20.64
C ALA A 125 17.76 1.68 -21.71
N ILE A 126 17.01 2.75 -21.99
CA ILE A 126 16.02 2.76 -23.07
C ILE A 126 16.72 2.59 -24.43
N ALA A 127 17.84 3.28 -24.66
CA ALA A 127 18.59 3.17 -25.90
C ALA A 127 19.09 1.74 -26.14
N VAL A 128 19.67 1.11 -25.10
CA VAL A 128 20.09 -0.29 -25.14
C VAL A 128 18.89 -1.20 -25.44
N ALA A 129 17.82 -1.14 -24.64
CA ALA A 129 16.67 -2.03 -24.82
C ALA A 129 15.94 -1.82 -26.17
N TRP A 130 15.94 -0.60 -26.71
CA TRP A 130 15.39 -0.34 -28.04
C TRP A 130 16.24 -0.99 -29.14
N CYS A 131 17.56 -0.90 -29.04
CA CYS A 131 18.44 -1.51 -30.03
C CYS A 131 18.42 -3.06 -29.92
N GLU A 132 18.43 -3.60 -28.70
CA GLU A 132 18.46 -5.05 -28.45
C GLU A 132 17.15 -5.74 -28.87
N SER A 133 15.99 -5.13 -28.60
CA SER A 133 14.69 -5.82 -28.75
C SER A 133 13.54 -4.96 -29.28
N ARG A 134 13.81 -3.71 -29.65
CA ARG A 134 12.78 -2.69 -29.97
C ARG A 134 11.76 -2.53 -28.83
N LEU A 135 12.22 -2.64 -27.58
CA LEU A 135 11.40 -2.60 -26.36
C LEU A 135 10.34 -3.72 -26.29
N THR A 136 10.61 -4.88 -26.88
CA THR A 136 9.67 -6.01 -26.89
C THR A 136 10.01 -6.99 -25.78
N THR A 137 9.12 -7.16 -24.79
CA THR A 137 9.34 -8.07 -23.64
C THR A 137 9.38 -9.54 -24.01
N THR A 138 8.81 -9.89 -25.17
CA THR A 138 8.79 -11.26 -25.72
C THR A 138 9.80 -11.46 -26.84
N ALA A 139 10.73 -10.52 -27.05
CA ALA A 139 11.78 -10.69 -28.06
C ALA A 139 12.66 -11.90 -27.73
N GLN A 140 13.00 -12.66 -28.76
CA GLN A 140 13.84 -13.85 -28.64
C GLN A 140 14.83 -13.88 -29.80
N ASN A 141 16.11 -14.03 -29.46
CA ASN A 141 17.19 -14.27 -30.41
C ASN A 141 18.04 -15.43 -29.90
N GLY A 142 17.77 -16.65 -30.37
CA GLY A 142 18.39 -17.85 -29.83
C GLY A 142 18.13 -18.00 -28.33
N GLU A 143 19.19 -18.00 -27.53
CA GLU A 143 19.10 -18.08 -26.07
C GLU A 143 18.84 -16.73 -25.37
N TYR A 144 18.95 -15.60 -26.07
CA TYR A 144 18.81 -14.25 -25.52
C TYR A 144 17.34 -13.82 -25.51
N LEU A 145 16.86 -13.33 -24.37
CA LEU A 145 15.43 -13.08 -24.16
C LEU A 145 15.13 -11.67 -23.62
N GLY A 146 13.98 -11.15 -24.07
CA GLY A 146 13.33 -9.97 -23.51
C GLY A 146 14.00 -8.64 -23.84
N LEU A 147 13.68 -7.62 -23.05
CA LEU A 147 14.01 -6.22 -23.31
C LEU A 147 15.51 -5.99 -23.56
N PHE A 148 16.34 -6.65 -22.76
CA PHE A 148 17.78 -6.44 -22.70
C PHE A 148 18.56 -7.64 -23.27
N GLN A 149 17.88 -8.55 -23.97
CA GLN A 149 18.49 -9.72 -24.62
C GLN A 149 19.54 -10.40 -23.73
N MET A 150 19.20 -10.66 -22.46
CA MET A 150 20.12 -11.32 -21.52
C MET A 150 20.20 -12.81 -21.86
N GLY A 151 21.38 -13.42 -21.75
CA GLY A 151 21.62 -14.85 -22.03
C GLY A 151 21.13 -15.77 -20.91
N SER A 152 21.21 -17.08 -21.14
CA SER A 152 20.69 -18.09 -20.19
C SER A 152 21.40 -18.05 -18.84
N TYR A 153 22.73 -17.85 -18.85
CA TYR A 153 23.55 -17.74 -17.65
C TYR A 153 23.24 -16.47 -16.86
N GLU A 154 23.14 -15.31 -17.52
CA GLU A 154 22.83 -14.03 -16.88
C GLU A 154 21.43 -14.04 -16.27
N ARG A 155 20.44 -14.63 -16.96
CA ARG A 155 19.09 -14.80 -16.42
C ARG A 155 19.07 -15.72 -15.18
N LYS A 156 19.95 -16.71 -15.11
CA LYS A 156 20.10 -17.57 -13.94
C LYS A 156 20.71 -16.81 -12.76
N LEU A 157 21.68 -15.93 -13.01
CA LEU A 157 22.36 -15.16 -11.96
C LEU A 157 21.55 -13.97 -11.44
N PHE A 158 20.94 -13.21 -12.35
CA PHE A 158 20.31 -11.92 -12.03
C PHE A 158 18.78 -11.97 -12.07
N GLY A 159 18.21 -13.12 -12.46
CA GLY A 159 16.79 -13.33 -12.60
C GLY A 159 16.25 -12.99 -13.99
N HIS A 160 14.97 -13.30 -14.19
CA HIS A 160 14.21 -12.93 -15.37
C HIS A 160 12.71 -13.07 -15.06
N GLY A 161 11.85 -12.41 -15.83
CA GLY A 161 10.41 -12.56 -15.71
C GLY A 161 9.66 -12.12 -16.95
N PRO A 162 8.34 -12.35 -17.00
CA PRO A 162 7.52 -12.06 -18.18
C PRO A 162 7.20 -10.57 -18.33
N THR A 163 7.34 -9.76 -17.27
CA THR A 163 7.00 -8.34 -17.28
C THR A 163 8.20 -7.46 -17.62
N ALA A 164 7.94 -6.29 -18.19
CA ALA A 164 8.98 -5.30 -18.44
C ALA A 164 9.75 -4.94 -17.16
N HIS A 165 9.03 -4.80 -16.04
CA HIS A 165 9.62 -4.51 -14.73
C HIS A 165 10.62 -5.57 -14.29
N ALA A 166 10.26 -6.86 -14.39
CA ALA A 166 11.14 -7.96 -14.00
C ALA A 166 12.39 -8.03 -14.90
N GLN A 167 12.23 -7.83 -16.20
CA GLN A 167 13.35 -7.83 -17.15
C GLN A 167 14.28 -6.63 -16.93
N ALA A 168 13.73 -5.44 -16.67
CA ALA A 168 14.52 -4.26 -16.34
C ALA A 168 15.26 -4.42 -15.00
N ALA A 169 14.62 -5.01 -13.98
CA ALA A 169 15.24 -5.28 -12.68
C ALA A 169 16.44 -6.24 -12.82
N ALA A 170 16.29 -7.33 -13.58
CA ALA A 170 17.38 -8.26 -13.86
C ALA A 170 18.54 -7.59 -14.62
N ALA A 171 18.23 -6.83 -15.67
CA ALA A 171 19.24 -6.11 -16.44
C ALA A 171 19.97 -5.06 -15.59
N HIS A 172 19.27 -4.37 -14.70
CA HIS A 172 19.89 -3.40 -13.78
C HIS A 172 20.81 -4.08 -12.77
N ALA A 173 20.42 -5.25 -12.24
CA ALA A 173 21.29 -6.04 -11.37
C ALA A 173 22.58 -6.44 -12.10
N TYR A 174 22.48 -6.87 -13.37
CA TYR A 174 23.65 -7.17 -14.19
C TYR A 174 24.50 -5.92 -14.46
N PHE A 175 23.88 -4.80 -14.82
CA PHE A 175 24.55 -3.52 -15.05
C PHE A 175 25.35 -3.07 -13.82
N VAL A 176 24.75 -3.15 -12.62
CA VAL A 176 25.43 -2.83 -11.36
C VAL A 176 26.57 -3.79 -11.08
N HIS A 177 26.37 -5.10 -11.33
CA HIS A 177 27.41 -6.11 -11.16
C HIS A 177 28.62 -5.86 -12.05
N SER A 178 28.40 -5.41 -13.29
CA SER A 178 29.45 -5.02 -14.24
C SER A 178 30.11 -3.68 -13.93
N GLY A 179 29.89 -3.09 -12.74
CA GLY A 179 30.47 -1.80 -12.36
C GLY A 179 29.70 -0.60 -12.92
N ARG A 180 28.42 -0.76 -13.26
CA ARG A 180 27.59 0.24 -13.97
C ARG A 180 28.12 0.55 -15.37
N ASP A 181 28.52 -0.51 -16.05
CA ASP A 181 29.06 -0.46 -17.39
C ASP A 181 28.18 -1.23 -18.38
N TRP A 182 28.15 -0.74 -19.62
CA TRP A 182 27.31 -1.28 -20.70
C TRP A 182 28.02 -2.34 -21.55
N SER A 183 29.29 -2.68 -21.27
CA SER A 183 30.04 -3.71 -22.02
C SER A 183 29.35 -5.07 -22.16
N PRO A 184 28.46 -5.53 -21.25
CA PRO A 184 27.74 -6.77 -21.47
C PRO A 184 26.76 -6.75 -22.65
N TRP A 185 26.32 -5.56 -23.07
CA TRP A 185 25.33 -5.41 -24.12
C TRP A 185 26.00 -5.10 -25.46
N SER A 186 25.49 -5.71 -26.51
CA SER A 186 25.96 -5.46 -27.87
C SER A 186 25.63 -4.04 -28.29
N CYS A 187 24.43 -3.58 -27.92
CA CYS A 187 23.91 -2.25 -28.17
C CYS A 187 24.29 -1.22 -27.09
N LYS A 188 25.49 -1.31 -26.52
CA LYS A 188 25.96 -0.32 -25.54
C LYS A 188 25.90 1.11 -26.10
N PRO A 189 25.55 2.13 -25.30
CA PRO A 189 25.58 3.51 -25.76
C PRO A 189 26.98 3.82 -26.30
N GLY A 190 27.06 4.33 -27.53
CA GLY A 190 28.34 4.83 -28.06
C GLY A 190 28.88 5.92 -27.14
N TYR A 191 30.20 6.13 -27.15
CA TYR A 191 30.84 7.29 -26.52
C TYR A 191 30.42 8.58 -27.26
N ALA A 192 29.18 9.00 -27.10
CA ALA A 192 28.70 10.32 -27.48
C ALA A 192 28.47 11.08 -26.18
N MET A 193 29.49 11.84 -25.78
CA MET A 193 29.38 12.94 -24.82
C MET A 193 28.44 14.02 -25.36
#